data_AF-A0A0U2WWE8-F1
#
_entry.id   AF-A0A0U2WWE8-F1
#
_cell.length_a   1.000
_cell.length_b   1.000
_cell.length_c   1.000
_cell.angle_alpha   90.00
_cell.angle_beta   90.00
_cell.angle_gamma   90.00
#
_symmetry.space_group_name_H-M   'P 1'
#
loop_
_entity.id
_entity.type
_entity.pdbx_description
1 polymer ?
#
loop_
_entity_poly.entity_id
_entity_poly.type
_entity_poly.pdbx_seq_one_letter_code
_entity_poly.pdbx_strand_id
1 'polypeptide(L)' 'MDIDKIILTSAEKQSKCSRVKHAEGLILQLPKDHEGRNSWLLNYGTGHEAKSIRKRVSERRNCKMQWDLTTSSLAPAR' A
#
# COMPACT_ATOMS: atom_id res chain seq x y z
N MET A 1 -18.75 -7.78 6.62
CA MET A 1 -17.76 -8.84 6.88
C MET A 1 -16.55 -8.52 6.03
N ASP A 2 -15.38 -8.30 6.63
CA ASP A 2 -14.14 -8.01 5.90
C ASP A 2 -13.59 -9.30 5.30
N ILE A 3 -13.94 -9.58 4.03
CA ILE A 3 -13.60 -10.83 3.34
C ILE A 3 -12.11 -10.86 2.94
N ASP A 4 -11.45 -9.70 2.79
CA ASP A 4 -10.13 -9.63 2.15
C ASP A 4 -8.94 -9.70 3.13
N LYS A 5 -9.20 -9.86 4.44
CA LYS A 5 -8.14 -9.87 5.45
C LYS A 5 -7.61 -11.28 5.66
N ILE A 6 -6.32 -11.49 5.37
CA ILE A 6 -5.66 -12.78 5.59
C ILE A 6 -5.62 -13.10 7.10
N ILE A 7 -6.33 -14.16 7.51
CA ILE A 7 -6.36 -14.63 8.91
C ILE A 7 -5.27 -15.69 9.10
N LEU A 8 -4.27 -15.37 9.94
CA LEU A 8 -3.24 -16.32 10.34
C LEU A 8 -3.78 -17.35 11.34
N THR A 9 -3.37 -18.61 11.17
CA THR A 9 -3.66 -19.68 12.14
C THR A 9 -2.89 -19.47 13.44
N SER A 10 -3.33 -20.14 14.51
CA SER A 10 -2.63 -20.10 15.81
C SER A 10 -1.17 -20.59 15.71
N ALA A 11 -0.92 -21.64 14.91
CA ALA A 11 0.43 -22.17 14.69
C ALA A 11 1.35 -21.14 13.99
N GLU A 12 0.84 -20.42 12.99
CA GLU A 12 1.61 -19.36 12.30
C GLU A 12 1.91 -18.17 13.24
N LYS A 13 0.94 -17.81 14.10
CA LYS A 13 1.14 -16.76 15.10
C LYS A 13 2.23 -17.14 16.11
N GLN A 14 2.21 -18.39 16.61
CA GLN A 14 3.15 -18.87 17.61
C GLN A 14 4.57 -19.03 17.04
N SER A 15 4.70 -19.60 15.85
CA SER A 15 6.00 -19.82 15.18
C SER A 15 6.62 -18.56 14.60
N LYS A 16 5.85 -17.47 14.45
CA LYS A 16 6.22 -16.24 13.71
C LYS A 16 6.55 -16.49 12.24
N CYS A 17 6.29 -17.69 11.73
CA CYS A 17 6.42 -18.09 10.33
C CYS A 17 5.01 -18.18 9.74
N SER A 18 4.69 -17.29 8.81
CA SER A 18 3.39 -17.26 8.14
C SER A 18 3.53 -17.48 6.65
N ARG A 19 2.49 -18.04 6.03
CA ARG A 19 2.42 -18.15 4.56
C ARG A 19 2.55 -16.80 3.86
N VAL A 20 2.10 -15.72 4.50
CA VAL A 20 2.25 -14.34 4.00
C VAL A 20 3.72 -13.94 3.94
N LYS A 21 4.52 -14.24 4.97
CA LYS A 21 5.96 -13.98 4.95
C LYS A 21 6.67 -14.79 3.85
N HIS A 22 6.24 -16.03 3.64
CA HIS A 22 6.80 -16.86 2.58
C HIS A 22 6.47 -16.30 1.19
N ALA A 23 5.20 -15.94 0.96
CA ALA A 23 4.76 -15.30 -0.27
C ALA A 23 5.46 -13.95 -0.51
N GLU A 24 5.66 -13.14 0.53
CA GLU A 24 6.41 -11.88 0.44
C GLU A 24 7.83 -12.14 -0.11
N GLY A 25 8.52 -13.18 0.37
CA GLY A 25 9.83 -13.58 -0.16
C GLY A 25 9.84 -13.89 -1.66
N LEU A 26 8.77 -14.49 -2.19
CA LEU A 26 8.62 -14.77 -3.63
C LEU A 26 8.30 -13.50 -4.41
N ILE A 27 7.38 -12.68 -3.90
CA ILE A 27 6.95 -11.42 -4.52
C ILE A 27 8.11 -10.43 -4.63
N LEU A 28 9.03 -10.44 -3.67
CA LEU A 28 10.24 -9.60 -3.69
C LEU A 28 11.22 -9.93 -4.83
N GLN A 29 11.14 -11.13 -5.41
CA GLN A 29 11.97 -11.52 -6.56
C GLN A 29 11.52 -10.85 -7.86
N LEU A 30 10.27 -10.40 -7.93
CA LEU A 30 9.76 -9.67 -9.09
C LEU A 30 10.42 -8.29 -9.20
N PRO A 31 10.56 -7.71 -10.41
CA PRO A 31 11.11 -6.37 -10.60
C PRO A 31 10.36 -5.29 -9.78
N LYS A 32 11.06 -4.23 -9.35
CA LYS A 32 10.49 -3.14 -8.52
C LYS A 32 9.40 -2.35 -9.23
N ASP A 33 9.44 -2.31 -10.55
CA ASP A 33 8.46 -1.62 -11.37
C ASP A 33 7.23 -2.50 -11.70
N HIS A 34 7.25 -3.77 -11.26
CA HIS A 34 6.14 -4.67 -11.54
C HIS A 34 4.90 -4.26 -10.74
N GLU A 35 3.83 -3.86 -11.45
CA GLU A 35 2.61 -3.34 -10.83
C GLU A 35 1.97 -4.36 -9.87
N GLY A 36 1.89 -5.63 -10.26
CA GLY A 36 1.33 -6.69 -9.41
C GLY A 36 2.12 -6.90 -8.11
N ARG A 37 3.45 -6.67 -8.14
CA ARG A 37 4.29 -6.75 -6.93
C ARG A 37 3.93 -5.62 -5.98
N ASN A 38 3.87 -4.41 -6.51
CA ASN A 38 3.58 -3.21 -5.73
C ASN A 38 2.16 -3.25 -5.14
N SER A 39 1.18 -3.70 -5.93
CA SER A 39 -0.20 -3.91 -5.49
C SER A 39 -0.27 -4.95 -4.36
N TRP A 40 0.42 -6.09 -4.51
CA TRP A 40 0.43 -7.12 -3.47
C TRP A 40 1.10 -6.63 -2.18
N LEU A 41 2.28 -5.99 -2.28
CA LEU A 41 3.00 -5.45 -1.12
C LEU A 41 2.23 -4.35 -0.40
N LEU A 42 1.47 -3.54 -1.13
CA LEU A 42 0.65 -2.47 -0.55
C LEU A 42 -0.47 -3.04 0.34
N ASN A 43 -1.11 -4.12 -0.11
CA ASN A 43 -2.29 -4.68 0.54
C ASN A 43 -1.95 -5.73 1.60
N TYR A 44 -0.99 -6.63 1.31
CA TYR A 44 -0.73 -7.83 2.12
C TYR A 44 0.68 -7.87 2.73
N GLY A 45 1.63 -7.12 2.17
CA GLY A 45 3.03 -7.14 2.63
C GLY A 45 3.18 -6.65 4.07
N THR A 46 4.17 -7.18 4.80
CA THR A 46 4.43 -6.82 6.21
C THR A 46 5.85 -6.31 6.45
N GLY A 47 6.76 -6.52 5.51
CA GLY A 47 8.16 -6.14 5.58
C GLY A 47 8.43 -4.66 5.33
N HIS A 48 9.72 -4.32 5.32
CA HIS A 48 10.19 -2.94 5.20
C HIS A 48 9.78 -2.30 3.87
N GLU A 49 9.85 -3.03 2.76
CA GLU A 49 9.51 -2.49 1.45
C GLU A 49 8.02 -2.17 1.32
N ALA A 50 7.14 -3.01 1.86
CA ALA A 50 5.71 -2.75 1.96
C ALA A 50 5.40 -1.48 2.78
N LYS A 51 6.18 -1.20 3.83
CA LYS A 51 6.06 0.04 4.61
C LYS A 51 6.52 1.26 3.80
N SER A 52 7.63 1.14 3.07
CA SER A 52 8.16 2.21 2.22
C SER A 52 7.21 2.57 1.07
N ILE A 53 6.58 1.58 0.43
CA ILE A 53 5.56 1.79 -0.60
C ILE A 53 4.34 2.51 -0.01
N ARG A 54 3.84 2.05 1.15
CA ARG A 54 2.72 2.71 1.84
C ARG A 54 3.03 4.15 2.23
N LYS A 55 4.24 4.43 2.72
CA LYS A 55 4.70 5.79 3.02
C LYS A 55 4.68 6.66 1.77
N ARG A 56 5.29 6.20 0.67
CA ARG A 56 5.30 6.91 -0.62
C ARG A 56 3.89 7.20 -1.14
N VAL A 57 2.99 6.21 -1.07
CA VAL A 57 1.60 6.37 -1.52
C VAL A 57 0.84 7.36 -0.63
N SER A 58 1.07 7.33 0.69
CA SER A 58 0.49 8.29 1.63
C SER A 58 0.95 9.71 1.32
N GLU A 59 2.25 9.92 1.08
CA GLU A 59 2.82 11.22 0.72
C GLU A 59 2.26 11.73 -0.61
N ARG A 60 2.13 10.86 -1.62
CA ARG A 60 1.55 11.22 -2.93
C ARG A 60 0.07 11.60 -2.82
N ARG A 61 -0.71 10.92 -1.98
CA ARG A 61 -2.12 11.27 -1.72
C ARG A 61 -2.24 12.62 -1.02
N ASN A 62 -1.33 12.93 -0.10
CA ASN A 62 -1.32 14.21 0.61
C ASN A 62 -1.01 15.39 -0.35
N CYS A 63 -0.22 15.16 -1.41
CA CYS A 63 0.05 16.15 -2.46
C CYS A 63 -1.16 16.46 -3.37
N LYS A 64 -2.21 15.61 -3.38
CA LYS A 64 -3.44 15.84 -4.18
C LYS A 64 -4.53 16.65 -3.45
N MET A 65 -4.30 17.03 -2.18
CA MET A 65 -5.19 17.90 -1.38
C MET A 65 -4.76 19.38 -1.46
N GLN A 66 -4.18 19.79 -2.59
CA GLN A 66 -3.95 21.19 -2.94
C GLN A 66 -4.54 21.46 -4.34
N TRP A 67 -5.76 20.95 -4.58
CA TRP A 67 -6.62 21.53 -5.61
C TRP A 67 -7.26 22.79 -5.00
N ASP A 68 -6.52 23.89 -5.16
CA ASP A 68 -7.01 25.24 -5.43
C ASP A 68 -8.26 25.72 -4.68
N LEU A 69 -8.10 26.08 -3.41
CA LEU A 69 -8.98 27.08 -2.77
C LEU A 69 -8.73 28.51 -3.29
N THR A 70 -7.79 28.71 -4.23
CA THR A 70 -7.42 30.01 -4.81
C THR A 70 -7.95 30.24 -6.23
N THR A 71 -8.54 29.25 -6.91
CA THR A 71 -9.02 29.40 -8.30
C THR A 71 -10.53 29.67 -8.39
N SER A 72 -11.14 30.23 -7.34
CA SER A 72 -12.53 30.73 -7.36
C SER A 72 -12.62 32.26 -7.52
N SER A 73 -11.54 33.00 -7.28
CA SER A 73 -11.56 34.48 -7.29
C SER A 73 -11.23 35.13 -8.64
N LEU A 74 -11.03 34.35 -9.71
CA LEU A 74 -10.75 34.83 -11.07
C LEU A 74 -11.91 34.63 -12.06
N ALA A 75 -13.10 34.23 -11.60
CA ALA A 75 -14.28 34.24 -12.46
C ALA A 75 -14.60 35.70 -12.85
N PRO A 76 -14.52 36.10 -14.13
CA PRO A 76 -14.91 37.45 -14.52
C PRO A 76 -16.39 37.64 -14.21
N ALA A 77 -16.70 38.69 -13.45
CA ALA A 77 -18.06 39.11 -13.17
C ALA A 77 -18.80 39.30 -14.49
N ARG A 78 -19.89 38.56 -14.67
CA ARG A 78 -20.78 38.66 -15.82
C ARG A 78 -21.90 39.63 -15.53
#